data_AF-A0A1Q9TQL9-F1
#
_entry.id   AF-A0A1Q9TQL9-F1
#
_cell.length_a   1.000
_cell.length_b   1.000
_cell.length_c   1.000
_cell.angle_alpha   90.00
_cell.angle_beta   90.00
_cell.angle_gamma   90.00
#
_symmetry.space_group_name_H-M   'P 1'
#
loop_
_entity.id
_entity.type
_entity.pdbx_description
1 polymer ?
#
loop_
_entity_poly.entity_id
_entity_poly.type
_entity_poly.pdbx_seq_one_letter_code
_entity_poly.pdbx_strand_id
1 'polypeptide(L)'
;MDTPRAHHGESDEDLIFDRDAFRKARRRAGVTLAELAQATGTSESGMKKLQAGYRLRPRQSTYRSIIARLGLSYGDLWVETTPRDTHGDTTGGA
;
A
#
# COMPACT_ATOMS: atom_id res chain seq x y z
N MET A 1 8.99 20.72 -30.44
CA MET A 1 9.94 19.92 -29.66
C MET A 1 9.54 20.11 -28.20
N ASP A 2 8.57 19.33 -27.75
CA ASP A 2 8.07 19.35 -26.37
C ASP A 2 9.03 18.54 -25.50
N THR A 3 9.72 19.20 -24.58
CA THR A 3 10.61 18.54 -23.63
C THR A 3 9.76 17.72 -22.67
N PRO A 4 9.98 16.40 -22.49
CA PRO A 4 9.24 15.65 -21.50
C PRO A 4 9.57 16.22 -20.12
N ARG A 5 8.51 16.65 -19.42
CA ARG A 5 8.57 17.15 -18.06
C ARG A 5 9.31 16.12 -17.21
N ALA A 6 10.52 16.49 -16.79
CA ALA A 6 11.29 15.73 -15.82
C ALA A 6 10.38 15.44 -14.62
N HIS A 7 10.16 14.16 -14.34
CA HIS A 7 9.62 13.69 -13.07
C HIS A 7 10.59 14.17 -11.98
N HIS A 8 10.25 15.33 -11.41
CA HIS A 8 10.87 15.85 -10.21
C HIS A 8 10.68 14.79 -9.12
N GLY A 9 11.75 14.44 -8.41
CA GLY A 9 11.76 13.35 -7.44
C GLY A 9 10.75 13.55 -6.32
N GLU A 10 9.64 12.83 -6.39
CA GLU A 10 8.93 12.34 -5.21
C GLU A 10 9.74 11.14 -4.72
N SER A 11 10.48 11.32 -3.63
CA SER A 11 11.22 10.22 -3.03
C SER A 11 10.24 9.10 -2.68
N ASP A 12 10.36 7.92 -3.31
CA ASP A 12 9.67 6.66 -2.91
C ASP A 12 9.81 6.36 -1.39
N GLU A 13 10.72 7.07 -0.71
CA GLU A 13 10.95 7.08 0.73
C GLU A 13 9.77 7.59 1.57
N ASP A 14 8.74 8.20 0.98
CA ASP A 14 7.52 8.63 1.68
C ASP A 14 6.30 7.74 1.37
N LEU A 15 6.45 6.66 0.59
CA LEU A 15 5.34 5.77 0.28
C LEU A 15 5.19 4.66 1.32
N ILE A 16 3.97 4.46 1.82
CA ILE A 16 3.62 3.34 2.69
C ILE A 16 2.54 2.47 2.05
N PHE A 17 2.51 1.21 2.46
CA PHE A 17 1.56 0.24 1.94
C PHE A 17 0.13 0.58 2.42
N ASP A 18 -0.78 0.81 1.47
CA ASP A 18 -2.18 1.10 1.76
C ASP A 18 -2.91 -0.19 2.17
N ARG A 19 -3.04 -0.36 3.49
CA ARG A 19 -3.75 -1.49 4.11
C ARG A 19 -5.24 -1.52 3.77
N ASP A 20 -5.87 -0.37 3.57
CA ASP A 20 -7.31 -0.24 3.34
C ASP A 20 -7.64 -0.56 1.88
N ALA A 21 -6.85 -0.04 0.93
CA ALA A 21 -6.90 -0.44 -0.47
C ALA A 21 -6.62 -1.95 -0.60
N PHE A 22 -5.60 -2.47 0.09
CA PHE A 22 -5.29 -3.89 0.09
C PHE A 22 -6.46 -4.73 0.63
N ARG A 23 -7.06 -4.36 1.76
CA ARG A 23 -8.22 -5.07 2.32
C ARG A 23 -9.41 -5.05 1.35
N LYS A 24 -9.68 -3.90 0.71
CA LYS A 24 -10.76 -3.76 -0.27
C LYS A 24 -10.51 -4.62 -1.51
N ALA A 25 -9.32 -4.55 -2.09
CA ALA A 25 -8.92 -5.35 -3.25
C ALA A 25 -9.00 -6.84 -2.96
N ARG A 26 -8.48 -7.29 -1.81
CA ARG A 26 -8.59 -8.68 -1.34
C ARG A 26 -10.05 -9.14 -1.28
N ARG A 27 -10.93 -8.34 -0.68
CA ARG A 27 -12.37 -8.67 -0.58
C ARG A 27 -13.06 -8.71 -1.94
N ARG A 28 -12.71 -7.80 -2.86
CA ARG A 28 -13.24 -7.80 -4.24
C ARG A 28 -12.80 -9.05 -5.01
N ALA A 29 -11.56 -9.48 -4.81
CA ALA A 29 -11.02 -10.71 -5.41
C ALA A 29 -11.56 -11.99 -4.75
N GLY A 30 -12.27 -11.89 -3.61
CA GLY A 30 -12.81 -13.05 -2.89
C GLY A 30 -11.76 -13.95 -2.24
N VAL A 31 -10.51 -13.51 -2.13
CA VAL A 31 -9.40 -14.33 -1.62
C VAL A 31 -9.16 -14.12 -0.13
N THR A 32 -8.83 -15.18 0.60
CA THR A 32 -8.42 -15.11 2.01
C THR A 32 -6.94 -14.73 2.16
N LEU A 33 -6.52 -14.38 3.37
CA LEU A 33 -5.10 -14.12 3.67
C LEU A 33 -4.25 -15.39 3.52
N ALA A 34 -4.80 -16.55 3.87
CA ALA A 34 -4.13 -17.84 3.73
C ALA A 34 -3.91 -18.20 2.25
N GLU A 35 -4.93 -18.05 1.41
CA GLU A 35 -4.82 -18.28 -0.03
C GLU A 35 -3.82 -17.32 -0.70
N LEU A 36 -3.86 -16.05 -0.30
CA LEU A 36 -2.90 -15.07 -0.81
C LEU A 36 -1.48 -15.41 -0.35
N ALA A 37 -1.29 -15.78 0.91
CA ALA A 37 0.00 -16.19 1.46
C ALA A 37 0.59 -17.39 0.71
N GLN A 38 -0.23 -18.41 0.45
CA GLN A 38 0.17 -19.57 -0.35
C GLN A 38 0.54 -19.16 -1.78
N ALA A 39 -0.29 -18.34 -2.44
CA ALA A 39 -0.06 -17.89 -3.82
C ALA A 39 1.20 -17.02 -3.97
N THR A 40 1.56 -16.26 -2.94
CA THR A 40 2.75 -15.40 -2.97
C THR A 40 3.98 -16.02 -2.29
N GLY A 41 3.91 -17.28 -1.86
CA GLY A 41 5.01 -17.95 -1.14
C GLY A 41 5.41 -17.26 0.16
N THR A 42 4.45 -16.61 0.82
CA THR A 42 4.66 -15.86 2.07
C THR A 42 3.92 -16.55 3.22
N SER A 43 4.30 -16.30 4.47
CA SER A 43 3.56 -16.81 5.63
C SER A 43 2.25 -16.03 5.84
N GLU A 44 1.19 -16.72 6.25
CA GLU A 44 -0.09 -16.09 6.61
C GLU A 44 0.08 -15.02 7.69
N SER A 45 0.90 -15.28 8.70
CA SER A 45 1.28 -14.30 9.74
C SER A 45 1.92 -13.03 9.15
N GLY A 46 2.68 -13.17 8.06
CA GLY A 46 3.26 -12.03 7.34
C GLY A 46 2.19 -11.18 6.65
N MET A 47 1.23 -11.83 5.98
CA MET A 47 0.08 -11.15 5.36
C MET A 47 -0.82 -10.47 6.39
N LYS A 48 -1.03 -11.11 7.55
CA LYS A 48 -1.79 -10.52 8.66
C LYS A 48 -1.11 -9.26 9.21
N LYS A 49 0.22 -9.31 9.40
CA LYS A 49 1.01 -8.14 9.82
C LYS A 49 0.97 -7.01 8.78
N LEU A 50 0.98 -7.35 7.50
CA LEU A 50 0.85 -6.38 6.40
C LEU A 50 -0.54 -5.71 6.41
N GLN A 51 -1.62 -6.49 6.48
CA GLN A 51 -2.98 -5.95 6.54
C GLN A 51 -3.26 -5.13 7.82
N ALA A 52 -2.63 -5.50 8.93
CA ALA A 52 -2.76 -4.79 10.21
C ALA A 52 -1.89 -3.52 10.29
N GLY A 53 -0.95 -3.31 9.34
CA GLY A 53 -0.05 -2.15 9.34
C GLY A 53 1.17 -2.29 10.25
N TYR A 54 1.43 -3.48 10.84
CA TYR A 54 2.70 -3.75 11.55
C TYR A 54 3.91 -3.71 10.63
N ARG A 55 3.69 -3.89 9.32
CA ARG A 55 4.70 -3.77 8.29
C ARG A 55 4.22 -2.79 7.24
N LEU A 56 4.83 -1.61 7.22
CA LEU A 56 4.48 -0.53 6.30
C LEU A 56 5.11 -0.70 4.91
N ARG A 57 6.18 -1.49 4.82
CA ARG A 57 6.89 -1.80 3.57
C ARG A 57 7.12 -3.30 3.40
N PRO A 58 6.32 -4.01 2.58
CA PRO A 58 6.65 -5.36 2.15
C PRO A 58 7.90 -5.34 1.25
N ARG A 59 8.57 -6.50 1.11
CA ARG A 59 9.62 -6.64 0.10
C ARG A 59 9.01 -6.43 -1.29
N GLN A 60 9.77 -5.85 -2.22
CA GLN A 60 9.28 -5.60 -3.59
C GLN A 60 8.79 -6.89 -4.27
N SER A 61 9.44 -8.03 -4.04
CA SER A 61 8.99 -9.33 -4.56
C SER A 61 7.61 -9.70 -4.03
N THR A 62 7.38 -9.55 -2.72
CA THR A 62 6.07 -9.78 -2.10
C THR A 62 5.01 -8.82 -2.65
N TYR A 63 5.33 -7.54 -2.80
CA TYR A 63 4.42 -6.53 -3.34
C TYR A 63 3.98 -6.91 -4.76
N ARG A 64 4.92 -7.24 -5.65
CA ARG A 64 4.65 -7.66 -7.03
C ARG A 64 3.71 -8.88 -7.09
N SER A 65 3.95 -9.87 -6.24
CA SER A 65 3.07 -11.05 -6.18
C SER A 65 1.66 -10.71 -5.68
N ILE A 66 1.53 -9.79 -4.73
CA ILE A 66 0.23 -9.33 -4.23
C ILE A 66 -0.56 -8.63 -5.33
N ILE A 67 0.03 -7.62 -6.00
CA ILE A 67 -0.68 -6.87 -7.04
C ILE A 67 -1.04 -7.76 -8.23
N ALA A 68 -0.15 -8.68 -8.62
CA ALA A 68 -0.42 -9.62 -9.70
C ALA A 68 -1.60 -10.55 -9.36
N ARG A 69 -1.68 -11.03 -8.11
CA ARG A 69 -2.79 -11.91 -7.69
C ARG A 69 -4.12 -11.16 -7.56
N LEU A 70 -4.07 -9.89 -7.17
CA LEU A 70 -5.24 -9.03 -6.99
C LEU A 70 -5.67 -8.30 -8.28
N GLY A 71 -4.91 -8.43 -9.37
CA GLY A 71 -5.18 -7.74 -10.64
C GLY A 71 -4.99 -6.23 -10.54
N LEU A 72 -4.05 -5.77 -9.72
CA LEU A 72 -3.73 -4.36 -9.49
C LEU A 72 -2.44 -3.96 -10.23
N SER A 73 -2.30 -2.66 -10.48
CA SER A 73 -1.11 -2.04 -11.05
C SER A 73 -0.08 -1.69 -9.96
N TYR A 74 1.18 -1.53 -10.37
CA TYR A 74 2.23 -1.05 -9.49
C TYR A 74 1.94 0.41 -9.12
N GLY A 75 1.76 0.70 -7.83
CA GLY A 75 1.30 2.02 -7.37
C GLY A 75 -0.05 1.97 -6.65
N ASP A 76 -0.96 1.04 -7.03
CA ASP A 76 -2.34 1.02 -6.51
C ASP A 76 -2.45 0.78 -4.99
N LEU A 77 -1.40 0.21 -4.40
CA LEU A 77 -1.30 -0.08 -2.97
C LEU A 77 -0.23 0.76 -2.27
N TRP A 78 0.28 1.80 -2.92
CA TRP A 78 1.17 2.78 -2.30
C TRP A 78 0.39 4.06 -2.08
N VAL A 79 0.45 4.57 -0.85
CA VAL A 79 -0.09 5.88 -0.50
C VAL A 79 1.02 6.70 0.10
N GLU A 80 1.05 7.99 -0.21
CA GLU A 80 1.95 8.93 0.44
C GLU A 80 1.64 8.93 1.95
N THR A 81 2.66 8.65 2.75
CA THR A 81 2.60 8.99 4.16
C THR A 81 2.68 10.50 4.21
N THR A 82 1.56 11.20 4.28
CA THR A 82 1.63 12.62 4.61
C THR A 82 2.13 12.69 6.06
N PRO A 83 3.31 13.25 6.39
CA PRO A 83 3.56 13.65 7.75
C PRO A 83 2.68 14.85 8.04
N ARG A 84 1.42 14.61 8.44
CA ARG A 84 0.53 15.66 8.94
C ARG A 84 -0.40 15.15 10.04
N ASP A 85 0.22 14.84 11.15
CA ASP A 85 -0.32 15.23 12.45
C ASP A 85 0.57 16.35 13.01
N THR A 86 0.54 17.54 12.40
CA THR A 86 1.08 18.78 13.02
C THR A 86 0.64 20.04 12.27
N HIS A 87 -0.67 20.27 12.14
CA HIS A 87 -1.25 21.62 12.26
C HIS A 87 -2.76 21.57 12.08
N GLY A 88 -3.50 22.05 13.09
CA GLY A 88 -4.80 22.67 12.85
C GLY A 88 -6.03 22.08 13.51
N ASP A 89 -5.96 21.50 14.71
CA ASP A 89 -7.14 21.56 15.60
C ASP A 89 -7.18 22.97 16.22
N THR A 90 -7.69 23.91 15.44
CA THR A 90 -8.26 25.16 15.93
C THR A 90 -9.61 25.30 15.25
N THR A 91 -10.58 24.54 15.77
CA THR A 91 -12.00 24.86 15.66
C THR A 91 -12.43 25.05 17.12
N GLY A 92 -12.51 26.24 17.70
CA GLY A 92 -13.01 27.48 17.11
C GLY A 92 -14.52 27.36 16.89
N GLY A 93 -15.32 27.31 17.96
CA GLY A 93 -16.78 27.37 17.82
C GLY A 93 -17.60 26.86 19.00
N ALA A 94 -17.69 27.65 20.08
CA ALA A 94 -18.92 28.01 20.79
C ALA A 94 -18.60 28.96 21.94
#